data_AF-A0A3S0D840-F1
#
_entry.id   AF-A0A3S0D840-F1
#
_cell.length_a   1.000
_cell.length_b   1.000
_cell.length_c   1.000
_cell.angle_alpha   90.00
_cell.angle_beta   90.00
_cell.angle_gamma   90.00
#
_symmetry.space_group_name_H-M   'P 1'
#
loop_
_entity.id
_entity.type
_entity.pdbx_description
1 polymer ?
#
loop_
_entity_poly.entity_id
_entity_poly.type
_entity_poly.pdbx_seq_one_letter_code
_entity_poly.pdbx_strand_id
1 'polypeptide(L)'
;MKIILKYEEFVKSKIAQDDDDNIHQESGYLVIEKDSMYSFFKYSHCSCFDTWDCIKMKSEIYKEDAKESWNNLYVLSPLWIGNRQDLDKMVRFRLDPNFPDRKADPEDFDYDHLMNVYNQLEVYLFENKE
;
A
#
# COMPACT_ATOMS: atom_id res chain seq x y z
N MET A 1 11.60 2.34 4.63
CA MET A 1 10.78 1.26 4.03
C MET A 1 10.62 1.48 2.52
N LYS A 2 10.76 0.44 1.67
CA LYS A 2 10.41 0.54 0.23
C LYS A 2 8.89 0.49 0.12
N ILE A 3 8.28 1.58 -0.36
CA ILE A 3 6.82 1.75 -0.35
C ILE A 3 6.15 1.07 -1.53
N ILE A 4 6.87 0.78 -2.62
CA ILE A 4 6.29 0.16 -3.81
C ILE A 4 7.02 -1.14 -4.12
N LEU A 5 6.27 -2.22 -4.26
CA LEU A 5 6.80 -3.53 -4.61
C LEU A 5 6.01 -4.11 -5.78
N LYS A 6 6.73 -4.69 -6.75
CA LYS A 6 6.08 -5.62 -7.68
C LYS A 6 5.52 -6.78 -6.88
N TYR A 7 4.40 -7.35 -7.29
CA TYR A 7 3.76 -8.44 -6.56
C TYR A 7 4.72 -9.61 -6.29
N GLU A 8 5.57 -9.97 -7.26
CA GLU A 8 6.57 -11.03 -7.08
C GLU A 8 7.66 -10.64 -6.10
N GLU A 9 8.06 -9.36 -6.08
CA GLU A 9 8.98 -8.81 -5.07
C GLU A 9 8.33 -8.83 -3.70
N PHE A 10 7.06 -8.45 -3.59
CA PHE A 10 6.28 -8.46 -2.36
C PHE A 10 6.18 -9.87 -1.76
N VAL A 11 5.80 -10.86 -2.58
CA VAL A 11 5.73 -12.27 -2.17
C VAL A 11 7.08 -12.79 -1.67
N LYS A 12 8.18 -12.38 -2.30
CA LYS A 12 9.54 -12.81 -1.96
C LYS A 12 10.18 -11.98 -0.86
N SER A 13 9.74 -10.75 -0.66
CA SER A 13 10.32 -9.86 0.34
C SER A 13 9.86 -10.32 1.72
N LYS A 14 10.85 -10.80 2.47
CA LYS A 14 10.81 -10.77 3.92
C LYS A 14 11.37 -9.40 4.28
N ILE A 15 10.52 -8.41 4.57
CA ILE A 15 11.03 -7.23 5.28
C ILE A 15 11.65 -7.78 6.55
N ALA A 16 12.95 -7.59 6.73
CA ALA A 16 13.66 -8.07 7.92
C ALA A 16 12.95 -7.46 9.14
N GLN A 17 12.26 -8.31 9.89
CA GLN A 17 11.64 -7.98 11.18
C GLN A 17 12.65 -8.13 12.33
N ASP A 18 13.95 -8.24 12.02
CA ASP A 18 14.90 -8.92 12.92
C ASP A 18 16.33 -8.38 12.83
N ASP A 19 16.51 -7.12 12.41
CA ASP A 19 17.80 -6.44 12.63
C ASP A 19 17.58 -5.36 13.70
N ASP A 20 18.20 -5.63 14.84
CA ASP A 20 18.40 -4.82 16.03
C ASP A 20 17.27 -4.75 17.06
N ASP A 21 17.67 -4.92 18.32
CA ASP A 21 16.97 -4.67 19.59
C ASP A 21 16.42 -3.24 19.75
N ASN A 22 16.15 -2.54 18.65
CA ASN A 22 15.52 -1.24 18.54
C ASN A 22 14.27 -1.36 17.67
N ILE A 23 13.18 -1.83 18.26
CA ILE A 23 11.79 -1.45 17.97
C ILE A 23 11.61 -0.74 16.61
N HIS A 24 11.66 -1.47 15.50
CA HIS A 24 11.32 -0.91 14.20
C HIS A 24 9.79 -0.89 14.05
N GLN A 25 9.18 0.05 14.79
CA GLN A 25 7.76 0.29 15.01
C GLN A 25 6.98 0.89 13.82
N GLU A 26 7.53 0.86 12.61
CA GLU A 26 7.04 1.72 11.54
C GLU A 26 5.80 1.15 10.85
N SER A 27 4.62 1.64 11.27
CA SER A 27 3.41 1.63 10.46
C SER A 27 3.55 2.63 9.31
N GLY A 28 3.01 2.31 8.15
CA GLY A 28 3.20 3.09 6.95
C GLY A 28 2.20 2.75 5.86
N TYR A 29 2.60 3.00 4.63
CA TYR A 29 1.82 2.68 3.45
C TYR A 29 2.60 1.79 2.49
N LEU A 30 1.88 0.92 1.79
CA LEU A 30 2.44 -0.01 0.83
C LEU A 30 1.64 0.07 -0.47
N VAL A 31 2.35 0.11 -1.59
CA VAL A 31 1.81 0.01 -2.93
C VAL A 31 2.29 -1.29 -3.55
N ILE A 32 1.35 -2.09 -4.02
CA ILE A 32 1.64 -3.35 -4.71
C ILE A 32 1.19 -3.21 -6.15
N GLU A 33 2.10 -3.49 -7.08
CA GLU A 33 1.79 -3.59 -8.51
C GLU A 33 1.58 -5.05 -8.90
N LYS A 34 0.43 -5.37 -9.52
CA LYS A 34 0.11 -6.69 -10.07
C LYS A 34 -0.68 -6.51 -11.36
N ASP A 35 -0.29 -7.17 -12.45
CA ASP A 35 -1.01 -7.15 -13.73
C ASP A 35 -1.32 -5.71 -14.24
N SER A 36 -0.35 -4.78 -14.09
CA SER A 36 -0.49 -3.33 -14.38
C SER A 36 -1.51 -2.56 -13.52
N MET A 37 -2.01 -3.18 -12.45
CA MET A 37 -2.86 -2.54 -11.44
C MET A 37 -2.06 -2.28 -10.17
N TYR A 38 -2.28 -1.11 -9.58
CA TYR A 38 -1.66 -0.66 -8.35
C TYR A 38 -2.69 -0.67 -7.24
N SER A 39 -2.35 -1.28 -6.11
CA SER A 39 -3.17 -1.31 -4.89
C SER A 39 -2.43 -0.65 -3.75
N PHE A 40 -3.10 0.25 -3.03
CA PHE A 40 -2.53 1.04 -1.94
C PHE A 40 -3.10 0.56 -0.60
N PHE A 41 -2.23 0.21 0.35
CA PHE A 41 -2.58 -0.37 1.65
C PHE A 41 -1.99 0.46 2.78
N LYS A 42 -2.70 0.49 3.92
CA LYS A 42 -2.08 0.79 5.21
C LYS A 42 -1.33 -0.46 5.68
N TYR A 43 -0.14 -0.25 6.21
CA TYR A 43 0.68 -1.26 6.84
C TYR A 43 0.88 -0.86 8.30
N SER A 44 0.76 -1.80 9.23
CA SER A 44 1.02 -1.53 10.64
C SER A 44 1.79 -2.66 11.28
N HIS A 45 2.96 -2.32 11.84
CA HIS A 45 3.90 -3.30 12.38
C HIS A 45 3.45 -3.86 13.74
N CYS A 46 2.74 -3.08 14.56
CA CYS A 46 2.38 -3.44 15.93
C CYS A 46 0.90 -3.80 16.14
N SER A 47 0.12 -3.97 15.07
CA SER A 47 -1.27 -4.42 15.18
C SER A 47 -1.44 -5.88 14.76
N CYS A 48 -2.46 -6.56 15.26
CA CYS A 48 -2.91 -7.85 14.72
C CYS A 48 -3.61 -7.72 13.35
N PHE A 49 -3.67 -6.51 12.80
CA PHE A 49 -4.35 -6.12 11.57
C PHE A 49 -3.38 -5.33 10.70
N ASP A 50 -3.59 -5.29 9.38
CA ASP A 50 -2.72 -4.55 8.45
C ASP A 50 -1.23 -4.94 8.51
N THR A 51 -0.93 -6.16 8.96
CA THR A 51 0.43 -6.69 8.98
C THR A 51 0.84 -7.25 7.62
N TRP A 52 2.14 -7.48 7.49
CA TRP A 52 2.76 -8.01 6.29
C TRP A 52 2.14 -9.35 5.88
N ASP A 53 1.99 -10.25 6.85
CA ASP A 53 1.43 -11.58 6.63
C ASP A 53 -0.06 -11.51 6.27
N CYS A 54 -0.81 -10.57 6.87
CA CYS A 54 -2.21 -10.34 6.49
C CYS A 54 -2.34 -9.86 5.04
N ILE A 55 -1.45 -8.98 4.59
CA ILE A 55 -1.44 -8.49 3.20
C ILE A 55 -0.96 -9.60 2.25
N LYS A 56 0.08 -10.36 2.62
CA LYS A 56 0.64 -11.45 1.81
C LYS A 56 -0.33 -12.61 1.59
N MET A 57 -0.96 -13.11 2.65
CA MET A 57 -1.97 -14.18 2.54
C MET A 57 -3.10 -13.80 1.57
N LYS A 58 -3.58 -12.56 1.60
CA LYS A 58 -4.61 -12.06 0.68
C LYS A 58 -4.13 -11.95 -0.75
N SER A 59 -2.89 -11.47 -0.93
CA SER A 59 -2.26 -11.32 -2.23
C SER A 59 -2.21 -12.69 -2.95
N GLU A 60 -1.89 -13.76 -2.23
CA GLU A 60 -1.83 -15.14 -2.74
C GLU A 60 -3.21 -15.77 -3.00
N ILE A 61 -4.26 -15.33 -2.30
CA ILE A 61 -5.67 -15.72 -2.52
C ILE A 61 -6.21 -15.19 -3.87
N TYR A 62 -5.56 -14.21 -4.52
CA TYR A 62 -5.87 -13.82 -5.91
C TYR A 62 -5.48 -14.88 -6.97
N LYS A 63 -5.10 -16.10 -6.56
CA LYS A 63 -5.03 -17.28 -7.44
C LYS A 63 -6.44 -17.88 -7.61
N GLU A 64 -7.15 -17.40 -8.63
CA GLU A 64 -8.30 -17.99 -9.36
C GLU A 64 -9.54 -18.59 -8.62
N ASP A 65 -9.50 -18.97 -7.34
CA ASP A 65 -10.61 -19.72 -6.68
C ASP A 65 -11.32 -18.99 -5.54
N ALA A 66 -11.07 -17.69 -5.34
CA ALA A 66 -11.61 -16.95 -4.19
C ALA A 66 -13.02 -16.39 -4.35
N LYS A 67 -13.92 -16.99 -5.15
CA LYS A 67 -15.31 -16.48 -5.27
C LYS A 67 -16.17 -16.74 -4.03
N GLU A 68 -15.81 -17.69 -3.17
CA GLU A 68 -16.61 -18.05 -1.98
C GLU A 68 -16.02 -17.56 -0.64
N SER A 69 -14.79 -17.07 -0.60
CA SER A 69 -14.10 -16.71 0.66
C SER A 69 -14.22 -15.24 1.07
N TRP A 70 -14.97 -14.42 0.34
CA TRP A 70 -15.14 -12.99 0.65
C TRP A 70 -15.90 -12.73 1.96
N ASN A 71 -16.67 -13.69 2.47
CA ASN A 71 -17.59 -13.46 3.58
C ASN A 71 -17.04 -13.77 4.99
N ASN A 72 -15.84 -14.34 5.15
CA ASN A 72 -15.41 -14.88 6.46
C ASN A 72 -14.02 -14.47 6.98
N LEU A 73 -13.35 -13.49 6.40
CA LEU A 73 -12.10 -12.95 6.95
C LEU A 73 -12.19 -11.43 6.95
N TYR A 74 -12.23 -10.81 8.13
CA TYR A 74 -12.14 -9.37 8.36
C TYR A 74 -11.25 -8.70 7.30
N VAL A 75 -11.92 -8.09 6.32
CA VAL A 75 -11.35 -7.83 5.00
C VAL A 75 -10.50 -6.57 5.09
N LEU A 76 -9.18 -6.70 5.21
CA LEU A 76 -8.27 -5.63 4.76
C LEU A 76 -8.56 -5.34 3.29
N SER A 77 -9.24 -4.23 3.03
CA SER A 77 -9.48 -3.67 1.72
C SER A 77 -8.32 -2.74 1.40
N PRO A 78 -7.74 -2.77 0.20
CA PRO A 78 -6.91 -1.65 -0.23
C PRO A 78 -7.71 -0.37 -0.05
N LEU A 79 -7.03 0.68 0.40
CA LEU A 79 -7.62 2.01 0.49
C LEU A 79 -7.97 2.51 -0.92
N TRP A 80 -7.13 2.14 -1.90
CA TRP A 80 -7.27 2.54 -3.28
C TRP A 80 -6.77 1.45 -4.23
N ILE A 81 -7.43 1.31 -5.39
CA ILE A 81 -6.99 0.48 -6.52
C ILE A 81 -7.14 1.29 -7.81
N GLY A 82 -6.14 1.24 -8.68
CA GLY A 82 -6.23 1.83 -10.02
C GLY A 82 -5.07 1.44 -10.91
N ASN A 83 -5.06 1.94 -12.14
CA ASN A 83 -3.94 1.76 -13.06
C ASN A 83 -2.85 2.81 -12.82
N ARG A 84 -1.74 2.71 -13.56
CA ARG A 84 -0.63 3.67 -13.48
C ARG A 84 -1.06 5.13 -13.70
N GLN A 85 -1.91 5.39 -14.70
CA GLN A 85 -2.34 6.76 -15.03
C GLN A 85 -3.16 7.38 -13.90
N ASP A 86 -3.98 6.58 -13.24
CA ASP A 86 -4.78 7.05 -12.10
C ASP A 86 -3.94 7.21 -10.84
N LEU A 87 -2.91 6.36 -10.64
CA LEU A 87 -1.90 6.55 -9.59
C LEU A 87 -1.13 7.86 -9.82
N ASP A 88 -0.68 8.11 -11.05
CA ASP A 88 0.00 9.35 -11.44
C ASP A 88 -0.88 10.58 -11.14
N LYS A 89 -2.17 10.53 -11.50
CA LYS A 89 -3.13 11.61 -11.17
C LYS A 89 -3.30 11.76 -9.66
N MET A 90 -3.52 10.67 -8.93
CA MET A 90 -3.72 10.68 -7.48
C MET A 90 -2.52 11.34 -6.80
N VAL A 91 -1.30 10.96 -7.17
CA VAL A 91 -0.08 11.53 -6.63
C VAL A 91 0.08 12.98 -7.05
N ARG A 92 -0.02 13.31 -8.34
CA ARG A 92 0.18 14.68 -8.85
C ARG A 92 -0.80 15.69 -8.26
N PHE A 93 -2.03 15.28 -8.00
CA PHE A 93 -3.07 16.13 -7.44
C PHE A 93 -3.25 15.97 -5.93
N ARG A 94 -2.46 15.11 -5.29
CA ARG A 94 -2.48 14.81 -3.84
C ARG A 94 -3.90 14.41 -3.38
N LEU A 95 -4.53 13.50 -4.13
CA LEU A 95 -5.91 13.03 -3.89
C LEU A 95 -5.92 11.90 -2.87
N ASP A 96 -6.71 12.03 -1.81
CA ASP A 96 -6.78 11.07 -0.68
C ASP A 96 -7.01 9.65 -1.22
N PRO A 97 -6.19 8.65 -0.84
CA PRO A 97 -6.41 7.27 -1.28
C PRO A 97 -7.80 6.74 -0.89
N ASN A 98 -8.37 7.17 0.23
CA ASN A 98 -9.72 6.77 0.65
C ASN A 98 -10.82 7.51 -0.14
N PHE A 99 -10.51 8.69 -0.67
CA PHE A 99 -11.43 9.57 -1.39
C PHE A 99 -10.70 10.25 -2.56
N PRO A 100 -10.51 9.52 -3.69
CA PRO A 100 -9.63 9.96 -4.77
C PRO A 100 -10.15 11.18 -5.56
N ASP A 101 -11.30 11.75 -5.20
CA ASP A 101 -11.84 13.00 -5.72
C ASP A 101 -11.59 14.21 -4.80
N ARG A 102 -11.17 13.97 -3.55
CA ARG A 102 -10.82 14.99 -2.55
C ARG A 102 -9.31 15.12 -2.42
N LYS A 103 -8.80 16.34 -2.28
CA LYS A 103 -7.39 16.58 -1.93
C LYS A 103 -7.16 16.34 -0.45
N ALA A 104 -5.96 15.87 -0.11
CA ALA A 104 -5.47 15.90 1.27
C ALA A 104 -5.52 17.35 1.80
N ASP A 105 -6.03 17.49 3.01
CA ASP A 105 -6.24 18.76 3.70
C ASP A 105 -5.31 18.85 4.92
N PRO A 106 -4.65 19.99 5.20
CA PRO A 106 -3.85 20.16 6.42
C PRO A 106 -4.57 19.87 7.74
N GLU A 107 -5.91 19.90 7.76
CA GLU A 107 -6.74 19.51 8.92
C GLU A 107 -6.93 17.98 9.05
N ASP A 108 -6.54 17.20 8.04
CA ASP A 108 -6.58 15.73 8.10
C ASP A 108 -5.60 15.24 9.18
N PHE A 109 -6.08 14.33 10.04
CA PHE A 109 -5.30 13.82 11.17
C PHE A 109 -3.96 13.18 10.77
N ASP A 110 -3.89 12.59 9.58
CA ASP A 110 -2.70 11.94 9.03
C ASP A 110 -2.09 12.70 7.84
N TYR A 111 -2.39 14.00 7.69
CA TYR A 111 -1.93 14.83 6.56
C TYR A 111 -0.42 14.71 6.29
N ASP A 112 0.43 14.90 7.30
CA ASP A 112 1.89 14.86 7.11
C ASP A 112 2.37 13.49 6.62
N HIS A 113 1.78 12.42 7.17
CA HIS A 113 2.11 11.06 6.75
C HIS A 113 1.64 10.82 5.31
N LEU A 114 0.42 11.23 4.99
CA LEU A 114 -0.14 11.11 3.66
C LEU A 114 0.67 11.89 2.61
N MET A 115 1.09 13.11 2.94
CA MET A 115 1.93 13.94 2.08
C MET A 115 3.32 13.35 1.85
N ASN A 116 3.93 12.76 2.89
CA ASN A 116 5.20 12.05 2.75
C ASN A 116 5.08 10.87 1.77
N VAL A 117 3.97 10.14 1.82
CA VAL A 117 3.74 9.02 0.90
C VAL A 117 3.57 9.51 -0.54
N TYR A 118 2.80 10.56 -0.78
CA TYR A 118 2.71 11.11 -2.13
C TYR A 118 4.06 11.55 -2.68
N ASN A 119 4.92 12.13 -1.84
CA ASN A 119 6.26 12.52 -2.28
C ASN A 119 7.12 11.30 -2.63
N GLN A 120 7.06 10.23 -1.84
CA GLN A 120 7.80 8.99 -2.12
C GLN A 120 7.27 8.28 -3.37
N LEU A 121 5.95 8.28 -3.57
CA LEU A 121 5.32 7.83 -4.80
C LEU A 121 5.78 8.66 -6.00
N GLU A 122 5.79 9.99 -5.90
CA GLU A 122 6.20 10.88 -6.98
C GLU A 122 7.64 10.63 -7.43
N VAL A 123 8.56 10.44 -6.47
CA VAL A 123 9.96 10.06 -6.76
C VAL A 123 10.01 8.74 -7.54
N TYR A 124 9.30 7.72 -7.07
CA TYR A 124 9.25 6.43 -7.77
C TYR A 124 8.69 6.57 -9.19
N LEU A 125 7.58 7.29 -9.34
CA LEU A 125 6.91 7.49 -10.62
C LEU A 125 7.81 8.24 -11.61
N PHE A 126 8.63 9.17 -11.11
CA PHE A 126 9.61 9.89 -11.90
C PHE A 126 10.78 9.00 -12.37
N GLU A 127 11.33 8.18 -11.46
CA GLU A 127 12.47 7.30 -11.75
C GLU A 127 12.10 6.15 -12.69
N ASN A 128 10.83 5.74 -12.70
CA ASN A 128 10.32 4.62 -13.50
C ASN A 128 9.39 5.11 -14.63
N LYS A 129 9.75 6.21 -15.29
CA LYS A 129 9.13 6.64 -16.55
C LYS A 129 9.68 5.79 -17.68
N GLU A 130 8.92 4.79 -18.12
CA GLU A 130 9.11 4.12 -19.42
C GLU A 130 8.40 4.90 -20.54
#